data_AF-A0AAP8T1F5-F1
#
_entry.id   AF-A0AAP8T1F5-F1
#
_cell.length_a   1.000
_cell.length_b   1.000
_cell.length_c   1.000
_cell.angle_alpha   90.00
_cell.angle_beta   90.00
_cell.angle_gamma   90.00
#
_symmetry.space_group_name_H-M   'P 1'
#
loop_
_entity.id
_entity.type
_entity.pdbx_description
1 polymer ?
#
loop_
_entity_poly.entity_id
_entity_poly.type
_entity_poly.pdbx_seq_one_letter_code
_entity_poly.pdbx_strand_id
1 'polypeptide(L)' 'YNIVAINASYPAETLAHLIKYDTVHGKFDGEVVANTDHLIVDGKRVDLISERNPELLPWNELNVDIVIEATGKFN' A
#
# COMPACT_ATOMS: atom_id res chain seq x y z
N TYR A 1 -6.21 13.45 -4.52
CA TYR A 1 -5.35 12.34 -4.96
C TYR A 1 -5.92 11.05 -4.41
N ASN A 2 -5.82 9.94 -5.15
CA ASN A 2 -6.27 8.61 -4.70
C ASN A 2 -5.08 7.67 -4.71
N ILE A 3 -4.91 6.88 -3.65
CA ILE A 3 -3.90 5.82 -3.59
C ILE A 3 -4.51 4.60 -4.28
N VAL A 4 -3.93 4.17 -5.38
CA VAL A 4 -4.44 3.04 -6.18
C VAL A 4 -3.71 1.73 -5.89
N ALA A 5 -2.44 1.81 -5.50
CA ALA A 5 -1.63 0.63 -5.18
C ALA A 5 -0.54 0.93 -4.15
N ILE A 6 -0.13 -0.13 -3.44
CA ILE A 6 1.03 -0.15 -2.54
C ILE A 6 1.89 -1.36 -2.93
N ASN A 7 3.18 -1.13 -3.15
CA ASN A 7 4.16 -2.20 -3.30
C ASN A 7 4.83 -2.50 -1.96
N ALA A 8 4.67 -3.72 -1.44
CA ALA A 8 5.26 -4.15 -0.18
C ALA A 8 5.52 -5.67 -0.14
N SER A 9 6.51 -6.09 0.64
CA SER A 9 6.88 -7.51 0.79
C SER A 9 6.18 -8.24 1.93
N TYR A 10 5.21 -7.60 2.59
CA TYR A 10 4.50 -8.17 3.74
C TYR A 10 3.08 -8.59 3.36
N PRO A 11 2.50 -9.60 4.05
CA PRO A 11 1.11 -9.98 3.86
C PRO A 11 0.15 -8.83 4.14
N ALA A 12 -1.01 -8.84 3.48
CA ALA A 12 -2.03 -7.80 3.59
C ALA A 12 -2.47 -7.57 5.03
N GLU A 13 -2.61 -8.63 5.83
CA GLU A 13 -3.02 -8.55 7.25
C GLU A 13 -1.98 -7.82 8.08
N THR A 14 -0.70 -8.03 7.79
CA THR A 14 0.40 -7.31 8.45
C THR A 14 0.37 -5.84 8.10
N LEU A 15 0.19 -5.51 6.81
CA LEU A 15 0.10 -4.12 6.36
C LEU A 15 -1.12 -3.41 6.96
N ALA A 16 -2.29 -4.06 6.96
CA ALA A 16 -3.50 -3.52 7.57
C ALA A 16 -3.31 -3.24 9.06
N HIS A 17 -2.64 -4.13 9.78
CA HIS A 17 -2.31 -3.91 11.19
C HIS A 17 -1.38 -2.70 11.37
N LEU A 18 -0.30 -2.61 10.59
CA LEU A 18 0.66 -1.51 10.67
C LEU A 18 0.04 -0.16 10.30
N ILE A 19 -0.88 -0.12 9.32
CA ILE A 19 -1.63 1.09 9.00
C ILE A 19 -2.58 1.46 10.16
N LYS A 20 -3.23 0.46 10.78
CA LYS A 20 -4.20 0.70 11.84
C LYS A 20 -3.57 1.17 13.15
N TYR A 21 -2.34 0.73 13.45
CA TYR A 21 -1.68 0.96 14.73
C TYR A 21 -0.27 1.51 14.54
N ASP A 22 -0.11 2.81 14.84
CA ASP A 22 1.18 3.47 14.92
C ASP A 22 1.52 3.79 16.38
N THR A 23 2.76 3.53 16.81
CA THR A 23 3.17 3.74 18.21
C THR A 23 3.36 5.22 18.56
N VAL A 24 3.74 6.04 17.59
CA VAL A 24 4.01 7.48 17.77
C VAL A 24 2.75 8.29 17.51
N HIS A 25 2.04 7.97 16.43
CA HIS A 25 0.87 8.72 15.97
C HIS A 25 -0.47 8.14 16.48
N GLY A 26 -0.43 6.97 17.11
CA GLY A 26 -1.60 6.31 17.67
C GLY A 26 -2.36 5.48 16.63
N LYS A 27 -3.63 5.19 16.96
CA LYS A 27 -4.49 4.37 16.12
C LYS A 27 -5.05 5.20 14.96
N PHE A 28 -4.99 4.68 13.74
CA PHE A 28 -5.69 5.27 12.61
C PHE A 28 -7.21 5.12 12.81
N ASP A 29 -7.97 6.21 12.70
CA ASP A 29 -9.41 6.17 12.97
C ASP A 29 -10.20 5.43 11.88
N GLY A 30 -9.75 5.51 10.63
CA GLY A 30 -10.41 4.92 9.47
C GLY A 30 -10.42 3.39 9.46
N GLU A 31 -11.34 2.80 8.70
CA GLU A 31 -11.44 1.35 8.57
C GLU A 31 -10.34 0.82 7.64
N VAL A 32 -9.69 -0.27 8.03
CA VAL A 32 -8.68 -0.96 7.22
C VAL A 32 -8.97 -2.44 7.25
N VAL A 33 -9.31 -3.00 6.09
CA VAL A 33 -9.61 -4.42 5.91
C VAL A 33 -8.59 -5.02 4.96
N ALA A 34 -7.96 -6.12 5.38
CA ALA A 34 -7.07 -6.89 4.54
C ALA A 34 -7.85 -7.93 3.72
N ASN A 35 -7.51 -8.02 2.43
CA ASN A 35 -7.91 -9.10 1.54
C ASN A 35 -6.65 -9.72 0.90
N THR A 36 -6.82 -10.78 0.11
CA THR A 36 -5.70 -11.56 -0.43
C THR A 36 -4.72 -10.73 -1.28
N ASP A 37 -5.22 -9.83 -2.11
CA ASP A 37 -4.47 -9.07 -3.13
C ASP A 37 -4.63 -7.55 -2.99
N HIS A 38 -5.32 -7.07 -1.96
CA HIS A 38 -5.61 -5.64 -1.78
C HIS A 38 -5.99 -5.31 -0.34
N LEU A 39 -5.99 -4.01 -0.03
CA LEU A 39 -6.59 -3.45 1.16
C LEU A 39 -7.86 -2.68 0.80
N ILE A 40 -8.81 -2.65 1.72
CA ILE A 40 -9.91 -1.67 1.72
C ILE A 40 -9.63 -0.67 2.83
N VAL A 41 -9.40 0.59 2.47
CA VAL A 41 -9.15 1.70 3.40
C VAL A 41 -10.28 2.72 3.25
N ASP A 42 -11.08 2.91 4.29
CA ASP A 42 -12.28 3.76 4.28
C ASP A 42 -13.18 3.50 3.05
N GLY A 43 -13.43 2.22 2.76
CA GLY A 43 -14.24 1.77 1.63
C GLY A 43 -13.55 1.86 0.25
N LYS A 44 -12.30 2.32 0.17
CA LYS A 44 -11.53 2.43 -1.08
C LYS A 44 -10.58 1.25 -1.24
N ARG A 45 -10.60 0.64 -2.41
CA ARG A 45 -9.66 -0.42 -2.78
C ARG A 45 -8.27 0.15 -3.08
N VAL A 46 -7.25 -0.49 -2.52
CA VAL A 46 -5.83 -0.23 -2.78
C VAL A 46 -5.16 -1.56 -3.10
N ASP A 47 -4.68 -1.74 -4.32
CA ASP A 47 -4.05 -2.99 -4.74
C ASP A 47 -2.71 -3.20 -4.03
N LEU A 48 -2.43 -4.45 -3.64
CA LEU A 48 -1.15 -4.83 -3.05
C LEU A 48 -0.31 -5.54 -4.10
N ILE A 49 0.90 -5.03 -4.29
CA ILE A 49 1.88 -5.58 -5.20
C ILE A 49 3.08 -6.01 -4.38
N SER A 50 3.76 -7.08 -4.81
CA SER A 50 4.97 -7.55 -4.16
C SER A 50 6.05 -7.83 -5.20
N GLU A 51 6.68 -6.75 -5.66
CA GLU A 51 7.76 -6.81 -6.65
C GLU A 51 8.98 -6.00 -6.17
N ARG A 52 10.17 -6.59 -6.31
CA ARG A 52 11.43 -5.98 -5.87
C ARG A 52 12.07 -5.12 -6.95
N ASN A 53 11.82 -5.41 -8.22
CA ASN A 53 12.29 -4.61 -9.33
C ASN A 53 11.25 -3.54 -9.70
N PRO A 54 11.51 -2.24 -9.45
CA PRO A 54 10.55 -1.19 -9.73
C PRO A 54 10.18 -1.05 -11.21
N GLU A 55 11.03 -1.53 -12.13
CA GLU A 55 10.75 -1.53 -13.57
C GLU A 55 9.68 -2.56 -13.98
N LEU A 56 9.46 -3.59 -13.16
CA LEU A 56 8.46 -4.63 -13.41
C LEU A 56 7.09 -4.29 -12.79
N LEU A 57 6.99 -3.18 -12.07
CA LEU A 57 5.74 -2.77 -11.45
C LEU A 57 4.74 -2.29 -12.53
N PRO A 58 3.47 -2.70 -12.47
CA PRO A 58 2.48 -2.47 -13.52
C PRO A 58 1.90 -1.04 -13.48
N TRP A 59 2.75 -0.01 -13.42
CA TRP A 59 2.33 1.40 -13.26
C TRP A 59 1.40 1.89 -14.36
N ASN A 60 1.68 1.50 -15.61
CA ASN A 60 0.87 1.90 -16.76
C ASN A 60 -0.52 1.27 -16.71
N GLU A 61 -0.60 -0.01 -16.32
CA GLU A 61 -1.88 -0.73 -16.22
C GLU A 61 -2.75 -0.17 -15.09
N LEU A 62 -2.11 0.28 -14.01
CA LEU A 62 -2.76 0.90 -12.86
C LEU A 62 -3.03 2.40 -13.03
N ASN A 63 -2.65 3.00 -14.16
CA ASN A 63 -2.78 4.44 -14.45
C ASN A 63 -2.19 5.34 -13.34
N VAL A 64 -0.97 5.01 -12.89
CA VAL A 64 -0.29 5.77 -11.82
C VAL A 64 0.32 7.06 -12.39
N ASP A 65 -0.12 8.20 -11.87
CA ASP A 65 0.45 9.51 -12.22
C ASP A 65 1.74 9.83 -11.44
N ILE A 66 1.81 9.41 -10.18
CA ILE A 66 2.89 9.74 -9.23
C ILE A 66 3.23 8.51 -8.40
N VAL A 67 4.53 8.20 -8.32
CA VAL A 67 5.07 7.18 -7.42
C VAL A 67 5.76 7.89 -6.24
N ILE A 68 5.42 7.47 -5.02
CA ILE A 68 6.15 7.85 -3.81
C ILE A 68 7.14 6.72 -3.49
N GLU A 69 8.42 6.93 -3.76
CA GLU A 69 9.49 6.02 -3.37
C GLU A 69 9.81 6.25 -1.88
N ALA A 70 9.49 5.25 -1.05
CA ALA A 70 9.71 5.29 0.40
C ALA A 70 10.42 4.04 0.93
N THR A 71 11.02 3.24 0.04
CA THR A 71 11.82 2.06 0.43
C THR A 71 13.22 2.45 0.87
N GLY A 72 13.71 3.62 0.45
CA GLY A 72 15.07 4.11 0.74
C GLY A 72 16.16 3.38 -0.05
N LYS A 73 15.77 2.51 -0.99
CA LYS A 73 16.68 1.72 -1.83
C LYS A 73 17.02 2.41 -3.14
N PHE A 74 16.13 3.26 -3.64
CA PHE A 74 16.27 3.92 -4.94
C PHE A 74 16.32 5.44 -4.71
N ASN A 75 17.49 6.07 -4.94
CA ASN A 75 17.73 7.51 -4.79
C ASN A 75 18.28 8.10 -6.08
#